data_AF-A0A2S5W6E1-F1
#
_entry.id   AF-A0A2S5W6E1-F1
#
_cell.length_a   1.000
_cell.length_b   1.000
_cell.length_c   1.000
_cell.angle_alpha   90.00
_cell.angle_beta   90.00
_cell.angle_gamma   90.00
#
_symmetry.space_group_name_H-M   'P 1'
#
loop_
_entity.id
_entity.type
_entity.pdbx_description
1 polymer ?
#
loop_
_entity_poly.entity_id
_entity_poly.type
_entity_poly.pdbx_seq_one_letter_code
_entity_poly.pdbx_strand_id
1 'polypeptide(L)'
;MSVFTDIAAEGILLAGGGRAILMQIANPAVGAGVAAHSGFADRPLERLANTVTYAYATVFATPVELAAVVRRVNHAHAPVVARPNEQDEFH
;
A
#
# COMPACT_ATOMS: atom_id res chain seq x y z
N MET A 1 -16.12 11.86 -22.14
CA MET A 1 -15.37 12.23 -20.92
C MET A 1 -14.09 12.93 -21.37
N SER A 2 -13.62 13.97 -20.69
CA SER A 2 -12.42 14.73 -21.08
C SER A 2 -11.19 14.13 -20.41
N VAL A 3 -10.04 14.15 -21.09
CA VAL A 3 -8.72 13.77 -20.53
C VAL A 3 -8.45 14.46 -19.19
N PHE A 4 -8.89 15.72 -19.03
CA PHE A 4 -8.77 16.44 -17.75
C PHE A 4 -9.57 15.79 -16.62
N THR A 5 -10.77 15.27 -16.90
CA THR A 5 -11.62 14.60 -15.91
C THR A 5 -11.01 13.27 -15.49
N ASP A 6 -10.40 12.53 -16.42
CA ASP A 6 -9.75 11.25 -16.15
C ASP A 6 -8.50 11.43 -15.25
N ILE A 7 -7.67 12.42 -15.56
CA ILE A 7 -6.49 12.77 -14.73
C ILE A 7 -6.91 13.26 -13.34
N ALA A 8 -7.95 14.09 -13.26
CA ALA A 8 -8.47 14.57 -11.97
C ALA A 8 -9.04 13.41 -11.12
N ALA A 9 -9.69 12.43 -11.74
CA ALA A 9 -10.22 11.25 -11.07
C ALA A 9 -9.08 10.38 -10.48
N GLU A 10 -7.97 10.20 -11.20
CA GLU A 10 -6.77 9.55 -10.62
C GLU A 10 -6.27 10.30 -9.38
N GLY A 11 -6.18 11.64 -9.44
CA GLY A 11 -5.80 12.45 -8.29
C GLY A 11 -6.73 12.29 -7.08
N ILE A 12 -8.04 12.24 -7.31
CA ILE A 12 -9.04 12.00 -6.25
C ILE A 12 -8.89 10.61 -5.65
N LEU A 13 -8.66 9.58 -6.47
CA LEU A 13 -8.44 8.21 -6.00
C LEU A 13 -7.18 8.10 -5.14
N LEU A 14 -6.09 8.75 -5.55
CA LEU A 14 -4.86 8.80 -4.76
C LEU A 14 -5.06 9.53 -3.43
N ALA A 15 -5.75 10.67 -3.44
CA ALA A 15 -6.08 11.41 -2.21
C ALA A 15 -7.00 10.60 -1.27
N GLY A 16 -8.00 9.94 -1.83
CA GLY A 16 -8.90 9.05 -1.09
C GLY A 16 -8.16 7.86 -0.47
N GLY A 17 -7.27 7.22 -1.23
CA GLY A 17 -6.40 6.14 -0.75
C GLY A 17 -5.46 6.60 0.36
N GLY A 18 -4.79 7.75 0.17
CA GLY A 18 -3.93 8.34 1.19
C GLY A 18 -4.67 8.63 2.50
N ARG A 19 -5.87 9.21 2.41
CA ARG A 19 -6.72 9.43 3.59
C ARG A 19 -7.08 8.12 4.29
N ALA A 20 -7.49 7.11 3.53
CA ALA A 20 -7.86 5.81 4.11
C ALA A 20 -6.69 5.18 4.88
N ILE A 21 -5.48 5.24 4.32
CA ILE A 21 -4.26 4.75 4.99
C ILE A 21 -4.01 5.51 6.30
N LEU A 22 -4.13 6.83 6.30
CA LEU A 22 -3.95 7.63 7.52
C LEU A 22 -4.97 7.23 8.60
N MET A 23 -6.23 6.96 8.23
CA MET A 23 -7.23 6.48 9.17
C MET A 23 -6.94 5.06 9.67
N GLN A 24 -6.38 4.19 8.83
CA GLN A 24 -5.97 2.85 9.23
C GLN A 24 -4.81 2.91 10.24
N ILE A 25 -3.78 3.71 9.96
CA ILE A 25 -2.62 3.88 10.85
C ILE A 25 -3.01 4.53 12.18
N ALA A 26 -4.04 5.38 12.20
CA ALA A 26 -4.55 5.99 13.42
C ALA A 26 -5.17 4.97 14.41
N ASN A 27 -5.47 3.75 13.97
CA ASN A 27 -5.82 2.66 14.88
C ASN A 27 -4.54 2.18 15.62
N PRO A 28 -4.49 2.19 16.96
CA PRO A 28 -3.26 1.87 17.72
C PRO A 28 -2.67 0.50 17.40
N ALA A 29 -3.49 -0.54 17.24
CA ALA A 29 -3.01 -1.89 16.92
C ALA A 29 -2.40 -1.96 15.51
N VAL A 30 -3.03 -1.30 14.55
CA VAL A 30 -2.50 -1.22 13.17
C VAL A 30 -1.22 -0.38 13.15
N GLY A 31 -1.21 0.76 13.82
CA GLY A 31 -0.06 1.65 13.92
C GLY A 31 1.15 0.96 14.56
N ALA A 32 0.94 0.22 15.64
CA ALA A 32 1.98 -0.59 16.29
C ALA A 32 2.54 -1.66 15.35
N GLY A 33 1.68 -2.40 14.65
CA GLY A 33 2.11 -3.40 13.67
C GLY A 33 2.91 -2.77 12.52
N VAL A 34 2.48 -1.62 12.01
CA VAL A 34 3.22 -0.89 10.97
C VAL A 34 4.58 -0.43 11.48
N ALA A 35 4.65 0.12 12.69
CA ALA A 35 5.91 0.60 13.28
C ALA A 35 6.89 -0.55 13.56
N ALA A 36 6.40 -1.71 14.01
CA ALA A 36 7.22 -2.87 14.34
C ALA A 36 7.76 -3.60 13.10
N HIS A 37 7.00 -3.61 12.01
CA HIS A 37 7.27 -4.50 10.86
C HIS A 37 7.56 -3.77 9.54
N SER A 38 7.55 -2.42 9.52
CA SER A 38 7.65 -1.68 8.27
C SER A 38 8.26 -0.26 8.41
N GLY A 39 9.22 0.07 7.54
CA GLY A 39 9.68 1.46 7.31
C GLY A 39 8.70 2.29 6.48
N PHE A 40 7.40 2.25 6.82
CA PHE A 40 6.32 2.83 6.01
C PHE A 40 6.47 4.34 5.86
N ALA A 41 6.74 5.03 6.97
CA ALA A 41 6.83 6.49 7.01
C ALA A 41 8.13 7.04 6.42
N ASP A 42 9.19 6.24 6.36
CA ASP A 42 10.52 6.69 5.93
C ASP A 42 10.67 6.78 4.40
N ARG A 43 9.79 6.11 3.65
CA ARG A 43 9.88 5.96 2.19
C ARG A 43 8.54 6.22 1.47
N PRO A 44 7.82 7.32 1.76
CA PRO A 44 6.43 7.49 1.33
C PRO A 44 6.26 7.57 -0.20
N LEU A 45 7.15 8.30 -0.88
CA LEU A 45 7.09 8.45 -2.35
C LEU A 45 7.41 7.14 -3.06
N GLU A 46 8.39 6.38 -2.57
CA GLU A 46 8.74 5.10 -3.14
C GLU A 46 7.60 4.08 -2.95
N ARG A 47 6.98 4.07 -1.78
CA ARG A 47 5.82 3.20 -1.52
C ARG A 47 4.63 3.58 -2.39
N LEU A 48 4.37 4.87 -2.59
CA LEU A 48 3.34 5.33 -3.51
C LEU A 48 3.62 4.86 -4.94
N ALA A 49 4.86 5.04 -5.42
CA ALA A 49 5.27 4.59 -6.74
C ALA A 49 5.06 3.07 -6.90
N ASN A 50 5.48 2.26 -5.93
CA ASN A 50 5.28 0.81 -5.96
C ASN A 50 3.79 0.42 -6.02
N THR A 51 2.93 1.08 -5.25
CA THR A 51 1.48 0.84 -5.25
C THR A 51 0.86 1.18 -6.61
N VAL A 52 1.20 2.35 -7.18
CA VAL A 52 0.68 2.79 -8.47
C VAL A 52 1.21 1.91 -9.61
N THR A 53 2.49 1.49 -9.56
CA THR A 53 3.05 0.50 -10.50
C THR A 53 2.30 -0.81 -10.44
N TYR A 54 1.98 -1.32 -9.24
CA TYR A 54 1.18 -2.53 -9.10
C TYR A 54 -0.20 -2.37 -9.72
N ALA A 55 -0.90 -1.27 -9.40
CA ALA A 55 -2.22 -0.98 -9.95
C ALA A 55 -2.20 -0.91 -11.49
N TYR A 56 -1.25 -0.18 -12.09
CA TYR A 56 -1.12 -0.14 -13.53
C TYR A 56 -0.76 -1.49 -14.14
N ALA A 57 0.08 -2.29 -13.47
CA ALA A 57 0.40 -3.62 -13.94
C ALA A 57 -0.83 -4.54 -14.01
N THR A 58 -1.78 -4.42 -13.08
CA THR A 58 -3.02 -5.22 -13.12
C THR A 58 -3.91 -4.92 -14.32
N VAL A 59 -3.77 -3.74 -14.93
CA VAL A 59 -4.62 -3.28 -16.05
C VAL A 59 -3.88 -3.40 -17.39
N PHE A 60 -2.59 -3.06 -17.41
CA PHE A 60 -1.86 -2.80 -18.66
C PHE A 60 -0.67 -3.73 -18.91
N ALA A 61 -0.19 -4.48 -17.92
CA ALA A 61 1.00 -5.31 -18.10
C ALA A 61 0.71 -6.60 -18.88
N THR A 62 1.74 -7.14 -19.53
CA THR A 62 1.69 -8.51 -20.05
C THR A 62 1.60 -9.53 -18.89
N PRO A 63 1.14 -10.77 -19.14
CA PRO A 63 1.08 -11.78 -18.08
C PRO A 63 2.42 -12.07 -17.39
N VAL A 64 3.53 -11.97 -18.13
CA VAL A 64 4.88 -12.20 -17.60
C VAL A 64 5.31 -11.07 -16.65
N GLU A 65 5.06 -9.82 -17.04
CA GLU A 65 5.35 -8.63 -16.23
C GLU A 65 4.48 -8.59 -14.98
N LEU A 66 3.18 -8.86 -15.11
CA LEU A 66 2.27 -8.95 -13.98
C LEU A 66 2.74 -10.00 -12.97
N ALA A 67 3.13 -11.19 -13.45
CA ALA A 67 3.65 -12.25 -12.57
C ALA A 67 4.94 -11.81 -11.85
N ALA A 68 5.81 -11.03 -12.50
CA ALA A 68 7.01 -10.51 -11.86
C ALA A 68 6.69 -9.49 -10.76
N VAL A 69 5.77 -8.56 -11.03
CA VAL A 69 5.32 -7.55 -10.06
C VAL A 69 4.62 -8.20 -8.87
N VAL A 70 3.74 -9.19 -9.10
CA VAL A 70 3.08 -9.95 -8.03
C VAL A 70 4.10 -10.69 -7.17
N ARG A 71 5.08 -11.38 -7.76
CA ARG A 71 6.14 -12.05 -6.98
C ARG A 71 6.91 -11.08 -6.10
N ARG A 72 7.27 -9.90 -6.62
CA ARG A 72 7.97 -8.86 -5.85
C ARG A 72 7.14 -8.36 -4.67
N VAL A 73 5.85 -8.10 -4.88
CA VAL A 73 4.94 -7.65 -3.80
C VAL A 73 4.76 -8.73 -2.75
N ASN A 74 4.52 -9.99 -3.16
CA ASN A 74 4.38 -11.11 -2.24
C ASN A 74 5.64 -11.32 -1.40
N HIS A 75 6.83 -11.23 -2.01
CA HIS A 75 8.09 -11.32 -1.28
C HIS A 75 8.24 -10.19 -0.25
N ALA A 76 7.85 -8.96 -0.60
CA ALA A 76 7.89 -7.83 0.31
C ALA A 76 6.89 -7.97 1.48
N HIS A 77 5.76 -8.65 1.28
CA HIS A 77 4.74 -8.88 2.31
C HIS A 77 4.97 -10.15 3.15
N ALA A 78 5.78 -11.11 2.68
CA ALA A 78 6.08 -12.35 3.40
C ALA A 78 6.51 -12.18 4.88
N PRO A 79 7.31 -11.17 5.28
CA PRO A 79 7.69 -10.99 6.68
C PRO A 79 6.61 -10.34 7.55
N VAL A 80 5.52 -9.83 6.98
CA VAL A 80 4.45 -9.13 7.72
C VAL A 80 3.44 -10.16 8.24
N VAL A 81 3.72 -10.71 9.43
CA VAL A 81 2.87 -11.68 10.11
C VAL A 81 2.54 -11.18 11.52
N ALA A 82 1.29 -11.35 11.95
CA ALA A 82 0.89 -11.01 13.32
C ALA A 82 1.47 -12.02 14.31
N ARG A 83 2.06 -11.55 15.43
CA ARG A 83 2.41 -12.43 16.54
C ARG A 83 1.22 -12.61 17.49
N PRO A 84 1.02 -13.80 18.10
CA PRO A 84 -0.18 -14.10 18.88
C PRO A 84 -0.46 -13.16 20.07
N ASN A 85 0.53 -12.39 20.54
CA ASN A 85 0.45 -11.58 21.77
C ASN A 85 0.65 -10.07 21.52
N GLU A 86 0.80 -9.62 20.26
CA GLU A 86 1.06 -8.20 19.94
C GLU A 86 -0.16 -7.29 20.17
N GLN A 87 -1.36 -7.87 20.30
CA GLN A 87 -2.61 -7.11 20.51
C GLN A 87 -2.84 -6.74 21.99
N ASP A 88 -2.23 -7.47 22.93
CA ASP A 88 -2.43 -7.30 24.38
C ASP A 88 -1.49 -6.25 25.00
N GLU A 89 -0.40 -5.89 24.30
CA GLU A 89 0.67 -5.01 24.82
C GLU A 89 0.31 -3.51 24.75
N PHE A 90 -0.76 -3.16 24.03
CA PHE A 90 -1.18 -1.77 23.77
C PHE A 90 -2.53 -1.41 24.42
N HIS A 91 -3.03 -2.27 25.32
CA HIS A 91 -4.31 -2.07 26.00
C HIS A 91 -4.19 -1.53 27.41
#